data_AF-U4T5E2-F1
#
_entry.id   AF-U4T5E2-F1
#
_cell.length_a   1.000
_cell.length_b   1.000
_cell.length_c   1.000
_cell.angle_alpha   90.00
_cell.angle_beta   90.00
_cell.angle_gamma   90.00
#
_symmetry.space_group_name_H-M   'P 1'
#
loop_
_entity.id
_entity.type
_entity.pdbx_description
1 polymer ?
#
loop_
_entity_poly.entity_id
_entity_poly.type
_entity_poly.pdbx_seq_one_letter_code
_entity_poly.pdbx_strand_id
1 'polypeptide(L)'
;MTNRNSEYESFLNEWQELVNKICDISIVDTDSESTDPTQEFARLLKVITYMDETIKSIDSELVPLTLWSECKNHCISCKSSVEEAINNQTEATVLTANNSVDVLLSKLAPYFQDSLAKIKAMKPAFNEYTKYITNQLEAYKEKNNDLVKHLKGKVSTASKINDELLEYKDSISKLHSEFLVGTDEEHSLQAKMKGLEESIDEQRSKIDAFYSSLLINEGSIQSKIEEAQELITTANTEVQKIRDDLSVKLNELDDFHNKVFGEPNAEGDIENGLKFEINERKNNLDSLITTQTDQYKVIKSNIESLLPGATSAGLASAYHELSISFNEPIEKYSKYFTISLFLLLLVSGSLTIHSLLLTNFPSNADGRNFLNDIGVFLLQRLPIVLPIIWFAVFASKRRSEAERLKQEYAHKEALAKSYQSFKLQIEELDSENKEPLLEKLLAAAIETIAMNASNTLDKKHGDNAPLIGIFDKTVNKLPFTDPKE
;
A
#
# COMPACT_ATOMS: atom_id res chain seq x y z
N MET A 1 24.27 -102.60 134.59
CA MET A 1 25.11 -103.50 133.78
C MET A 1 24.51 -103.52 132.39
N THR A 2 25.17 -102.89 131.43
CA THR A 2 24.75 -102.91 130.04
C THR A 2 24.90 -104.33 129.51
N ASN A 3 23.79 -104.95 129.07
CA ASN A 3 23.81 -106.30 128.50
C ASN A 3 24.10 -106.19 126.98
N ARG A 4 24.90 -107.12 126.42
CA ARG A 4 25.29 -107.15 125.00
C ARG A 4 24.08 -107.08 124.05
N ASN A 5 22.98 -107.74 124.41
CA ASN A 5 21.74 -107.72 123.62
C ASN A 5 21.09 -106.32 123.56
N SER A 6 21.21 -105.50 124.61
CA SER A 6 20.64 -104.14 124.60
C SER A 6 21.38 -103.19 123.66
N GLU A 7 22.71 -103.33 123.56
CA GLU A 7 23.53 -102.53 122.63
C GLU A 7 23.34 -103.00 121.18
N TYR A 8 23.18 -104.30 120.96
CA TYR A 8 22.85 -104.88 119.66
C TYR A 8 21.49 -104.39 119.13
N GLU A 9 20.43 -104.46 119.94
CA GLU A 9 19.10 -103.93 119.59
C GLU A 9 19.15 -102.42 119.28
N SER A 10 19.95 -101.66 120.05
CA SER A 10 20.11 -100.23 119.78
C SER A 10 20.82 -99.94 118.47
N PHE A 11 21.77 -100.79 118.03
CA PHE A 11 22.39 -100.70 116.71
C PHE A 11 21.41 -101.10 115.61
N LEU A 12 20.64 -102.19 115.80
CA LEU A 12 19.66 -102.66 114.83
C LEU A 12 18.59 -101.61 114.52
N ASN A 13 18.14 -100.84 115.51
CA ASN A 13 17.20 -99.74 115.28
C ASN A 13 17.77 -98.66 114.35
N GLU A 14 19.01 -98.20 114.59
CA GLU A 14 19.67 -97.22 113.72
C GLU A 14 19.94 -97.79 112.32
N TRP A 15 20.27 -99.09 112.23
CA TRP A 15 20.48 -99.78 110.96
C TRP A 15 19.19 -99.91 110.14
N GLN A 16 18.07 -100.26 110.76
CA GLN A 16 16.78 -100.34 110.08
C GLN A 16 16.29 -98.97 109.61
N GLU A 17 16.56 -97.91 110.36
CA GLU A 17 16.29 -96.54 109.90
C GLU A 17 17.12 -96.14 108.67
N LEU A 18 18.40 -96.56 108.62
CA LEU A 18 19.24 -96.40 107.44
C LEU A 18 18.68 -97.15 106.23
N VAL A 19 18.34 -98.44 106.40
CA VAL A 19 17.78 -99.29 105.33
C VAL A 19 16.48 -98.71 104.78
N ASN A 20 15.58 -98.23 105.64
CA ASN A 20 14.31 -97.65 105.21
C ASN A 20 14.47 -96.38 104.36
N LYS A 21 15.50 -95.55 104.63
CA LYS A 21 15.78 -94.35 103.83
C LYS A 21 16.24 -94.65 102.40
N ILE A 22 16.69 -95.87 102.17
CA ILE A 22 17.29 -96.30 100.92
C ILE A 22 16.28 -97.01 100.01
N CYS A 23 15.16 -97.47 100.56
CA CYS A 23 14.10 -98.13 99.80
C CYS A 23 13.45 -97.22 98.74
N ASP A 24 13.52 -95.88 98.89
CA ASP A 24 12.86 -94.89 98.04
C ASP A 24 13.84 -93.90 97.36
N ILE A 25 15.05 -94.34 97.01
CA ILE A 25 15.98 -93.47 96.26
C ILE A 25 15.40 -93.13 94.89
N SER A 26 15.21 -91.84 94.65
CA SER A 26 14.75 -91.30 93.37
C SER A 26 15.83 -91.44 92.29
N ILE A 27 15.38 -91.55 91.03
CA ILE A 27 16.25 -91.56 89.85
C ILE A 27 17.03 -90.25 89.82
N VAL A 28 18.34 -90.35 89.62
CA VAL A 28 19.25 -89.19 89.51
C VAL A 28 18.96 -88.42 88.22
N ASP A 29 18.60 -87.15 88.35
CA ASP A 29 18.45 -86.27 87.19
C ASP A 29 19.84 -85.79 86.74
N THR A 30 20.37 -86.45 85.72
CA THR A 30 21.71 -86.21 85.21
C THR A 30 21.60 -85.29 83.99
N ASP A 31 21.45 -84.00 84.26
CA ASP A 31 21.56 -82.95 83.24
C ASP A 31 23.02 -82.58 82.89
N SER A 32 24.01 -83.15 83.60
CA SER A 32 25.43 -82.80 83.45
C SER A 32 26.30 -83.95 82.94
N GLU A 33 27.04 -83.70 81.86
CA GLU A 33 27.93 -84.64 81.17
C GLU A 33 29.20 -85.06 81.94
N SER A 34 29.43 -84.63 83.20
CA SER A 34 30.78 -84.77 83.80
C SER A 34 30.91 -85.59 85.09
N THR A 35 29.84 -86.01 85.75
CA THR A 35 29.92 -86.86 86.97
C THR A 35 28.63 -87.64 87.11
N ASP A 36 28.64 -88.92 86.74
CA ASP A 36 27.47 -89.80 86.84
C ASP A 36 27.53 -90.60 88.16
N PRO A 37 26.80 -90.19 89.22
CA PRO A 37 26.79 -90.90 90.50
C PRO A 37 26.03 -92.24 90.41
N THR A 38 25.44 -92.59 89.27
CA THR A 38 24.56 -93.76 89.10
C THR A 38 25.25 -95.06 89.52
N GLN A 39 26.52 -95.25 89.14
CA GLN A 39 27.27 -96.46 89.53
C GLN A 39 27.55 -96.50 91.04
N GLU A 40 27.91 -95.34 91.61
CA GLU A 40 28.21 -95.21 93.04
C GLU A 40 26.95 -95.39 93.90
N PHE A 41 25.79 -94.90 93.45
CA PHE A 41 24.49 -95.14 94.10
C PHE A 41 24.08 -96.59 94.02
N ALA A 42 24.26 -97.23 92.85
CA ALA A 42 23.97 -98.65 92.70
C ALA A 42 24.87 -99.50 93.62
N ARG A 43 26.15 -99.13 93.78
CA ARG A 43 27.05 -99.76 94.74
C ARG A 43 26.58 -99.55 96.18
N LEU A 44 26.20 -98.34 96.54
CA LEU A 44 25.70 -98.00 97.89
C LEU A 44 24.51 -98.89 98.26
N LEU A 45 23.52 -98.97 97.35
CA LEU A 45 22.37 -99.88 97.46
C LEU A 45 22.80 -101.32 97.68
N LYS A 46 23.69 -101.82 96.81
CA LYS A 46 24.19 -103.19 96.86
C LYS A 46 24.83 -103.51 98.21
N VAL A 47 25.71 -102.64 98.72
CA VAL A 47 26.45 -102.88 99.95
C VAL A 47 25.51 -102.86 101.15
N ILE A 48 24.56 -101.92 101.20
CA ILE A 48 23.62 -101.81 102.31
C ILE A 48 22.64 -102.99 102.31
N THR A 49 22.11 -103.41 101.16
CA THR A 49 21.26 -104.62 101.07
C THR A 49 22.04 -105.89 101.46
N TYR A 50 23.32 -105.98 101.07
CA TYR A 50 24.18 -107.10 101.48
C TYR A 50 24.41 -107.12 103.00
N MET A 51 24.66 -105.95 103.58
CA MET A 51 24.83 -105.80 105.02
C MET A 51 23.53 -106.10 105.79
N ASP A 52 22.37 -105.67 105.29
CA ASP A 52 21.08 -105.93 105.95
C ASP A 52 20.78 -107.43 106.04
N GLU A 53 21.05 -108.17 104.98
CA GLU A 53 20.86 -109.64 104.98
C GLU A 53 21.92 -110.38 105.81
N THR A 54 23.14 -109.87 105.91
CA THR A 54 24.20 -110.50 106.73
C THR A 54 24.09 -110.16 108.21
N ILE A 55 23.66 -108.95 108.58
CA ILE A 55 23.45 -108.54 109.97
C ILE A 55 22.40 -109.42 110.66
N LYS A 56 21.36 -109.86 109.93
CA LYS A 56 20.35 -110.82 110.42
C LYS A 56 20.92 -112.16 110.89
N SER A 57 22.15 -112.50 110.48
CA SER A 57 22.84 -113.76 110.81
C SER A 57 23.95 -113.63 111.86
N ILE A 58 24.19 -112.43 112.39
CA ILE A 58 25.24 -112.21 113.41
C ILE A 58 24.78 -112.77 114.76
N ASP A 59 25.67 -113.52 115.40
CA ASP A 59 25.51 -113.88 116.82
C ASP A 59 25.96 -112.69 117.70
N SER A 60 25.01 -112.12 118.45
CA SER A 60 25.23 -110.94 119.29
C SER A 60 26.21 -111.17 120.44
N GLU A 61 26.44 -112.43 120.85
CA GLU A 61 27.35 -112.77 121.95
C GLU A 61 28.82 -112.82 121.51
N LEU A 62 29.08 -113.07 120.22
CA LEU A 62 30.44 -113.19 119.65
C LEU A 62 31.09 -111.83 119.37
N VAL A 63 30.33 -110.74 119.40
CA VAL A 63 30.81 -109.38 119.13
C VAL A 63 31.18 -108.67 120.44
N PRO A 64 32.37 -108.02 120.55
CA PRO A 64 32.76 -107.23 121.71
C PRO A 64 31.77 -106.10 122.02
N LEU A 65 31.43 -105.91 123.30
CA LEU A 65 30.44 -104.91 123.73
C LEU A 65 30.82 -103.47 123.33
N THR A 66 32.11 -103.12 123.32
CA THR A 66 32.59 -101.82 122.85
C THR A 66 32.35 -101.64 121.34
N LEU A 67 32.43 -102.72 120.55
CA LEU A 67 32.25 -102.66 119.11
C LEU A 67 30.80 -102.33 118.72
N TRP A 68 29.81 -102.77 119.49
CA TRP A 68 28.40 -102.40 119.24
C TRP A 68 28.18 -100.90 119.38
N SER A 69 28.74 -100.28 120.43
CA SER A 69 28.64 -98.83 120.62
C SER A 69 29.36 -98.03 119.51
N GLU A 70 30.51 -98.52 119.03
CA GLU A 70 31.20 -97.92 117.87
C GLU A 70 30.39 -98.08 116.58
N CYS A 71 29.84 -99.27 116.30
CA CYS A 71 29.03 -99.53 115.12
C CYS A 71 27.76 -98.68 115.12
N LYS A 72 27.13 -98.46 116.28
CA LYS A 72 26.00 -97.54 116.42
C LYS A 72 26.39 -96.11 116.02
N ASN A 73 27.50 -95.58 116.53
CA ASN A 73 27.95 -94.22 116.19
C ASN A 73 28.27 -94.08 114.70
N HIS A 74 28.95 -95.08 114.12
CA HIS A 74 29.22 -95.11 112.68
C HIS A 74 27.93 -95.25 111.85
N CYS A 75 26.90 -95.94 112.35
CA CYS A 75 25.59 -96.06 111.69
C CYS A 75 24.89 -94.70 111.62
N ILE A 76 24.94 -93.91 112.69
CA ILE A 76 24.40 -92.55 112.73
C ILE A 76 25.13 -91.65 111.72
N SER A 77 26.47 -91.70 111.68
CA SER A 77 27.25 -90.96 110.68
C SER A 77 26.93 -91.39 109.24
N CYS A 78 26.83 -92.70 109.01
CA CYS A 78 26.47 -93.27 107.72
C CYS A 78 25.09 -92.80 107.25
N LYS A 79 24.10 -92.78 108.14
CA LYS A 79 22.77 -92.26 107.86
C LYS A 79 22.79 -90.81 107.41
N SER A 80 23.55 -89.95 108.09
CA SER A 80 23.71 -88.55 107.66
C SER A 80 24.36 -88.43 106.27
N SER A 81 25.41 -89.22 105.99
CA SER A 81 26.06 -89.21 104.67
C SER A 81 25.14 -89.72 103.55
N VAL A 82 24.32 -90.74 103.84
CA VAL A 82 23.34 -91.28 102.88
C VAL A 82 22.21 -90.29 102.62
N GLU A 83 21.73 -89.56 103.64
CA GLU A 83 20.75 -88.48 103.45
C GLU A 83 21.29 -87.36 102.57
N GLU A 84 22.54 -86.97 102.78
CA GLU A 84 23.21 -85.97 101.95
C GLU A 84 23.38 -86.45 100.50
N ALA A 85 23.73 -87.73 100.32
CA ALA A 85 23.79 -88.35 98.99
C ALA A 85 22.43 -88.28 98.28
N ILE A 86 21.34 -88.69 98.95
CA ILE A 86 19.98 -88.70 98.37
C ILE A 86 19.52 -87.30 97.95
N ASN A 87 19.81 -86.27 98.76
CA ASN A 87 19.35 -84.91 98.51
C ASN A 87 20.13 -84.20 97.41
N ASN A 88 21.46 -84.37 97.38
CA ASN A 88 22.33 -83.61 96.48
C ASN A 88 22.64 -84.36 95.18
N GLN A 89 22.56 -85.70 95.19
CA GLN A 89 22.78 -86.55 94.02
C GLN A 89 24.07 -86.24 93.24
N THR A 90 25.17 -85.94 93.94
CA THR A 90 26.48 -85.69 93.32
C THR A 90 27.42 -86.87 93.55
N GLU A 91 28.35 -87.12 92.63
CA GLU A 91 29.33 -88.21 92.77
C GLU A 91 30.12 -88.09 94.09
N ALA A 92 30.50 -86.88 94.49
CA ALA A 92 31.24 -86.63 95.72
C ALA A 92 30.44 -86.99 97.00
N THR A 93 29.15 -86.65 97.05
CA THR A 93 28.30 -86.96 98.21
C THR A 93 28.00 -88.46 98.31
N VAL A 94 27.83 -89.14 97.17
CA VAL A 94 27.64 -90.59 97.14
C VAL A 94 28.90 -91.35 97.50
N LEU A 95 30.06 -90.92 97.01
CA LEU A 95 31.34 -91.51 97.39
C LEU A 95 31.59 -91.39 98.90
N THR A 96 31.22 -90.25 99.49
CA THR A 96 31.29 -90.04 100.95
C THR A 96 30.38 -91.01 101.69
N ALA A 97 29.14 -91.22 101.22
CA ALA A 97 28.23 -92.21 101.78
C ALA A 97 28.78 -93.65 101.66
N ASN A 98 29.31 -94.00 100.49
CA ASN A 98 29.94 -95.29 100.22
C ASN A 98 31.11 -95.57 101.17
N ASN A 99 31.98 -94.58 101.38
CA ASN A 99 33.10 -94.68 102.33
C ASN A 99 32.59 -94.90 103.77
N SER A 100 31.52 -94.21 104.19
CA SER A 100 30.90 -94.39 105.52
C SER A 100 30.34 -95.80 105.71
N VAL A 101 29.70 -96.38 104.68
CA VAL A 101 29.22 -97.77 104.70
C VAL A 101 30.39 -98.76 104.72
N ASP A 102 31.45 -98.51 103.94
CA ASP A 102 32.62 -99.38 103.89
C ASP A 102 33.32 -99.46 105.26
N VAL A 103 33.35 -98.36 106.02
CA VAL A 103 33.83 -98.34 107.42
C VAL A 103 32.99 -99.27 108.30
N LEU A 104 31.66 -99.22 108.21
CA LEU A 104 30.77 -100.13 108.94
C LEU A 104 30.97 -101.59 108.52
N LEU A 105 31.04 -101.84 107.20
CA LEU A 105 31.26 -103.16 106.64
C LEU A 105 32.58 -103.75 107.14
N SER A 106 33.67 -102.97 107.15
CA SER A 106 34.99 -103.44 107.59
C SER A 106 35.01 -103.88 109.06
N LYS A 107 34.21 -103.22 109.92
CA LYS A 107 34.09 -103.53 111.35
C LYS A 107 33.24 -104.78 111.60
N LEU A 108 32.16 -104.97 110.84
CA LEU A 108 31.22 -106.09 111.02
C LEU A 108 31.62 -107.35 110.23
N ALA A 109 32.35 -107.21 109.12
CA ALA A 109 32.74 -108.31 108.24
C ALA A 109 33.43 -109.50 108.92
N PRO A 110 34.33 -109.31 109.92
CA PRO A 110 34.96 -110.43 110.64
C PRO A 110 33.95 -111.31 111.40
N TYR A 111 32.79 -110.76 111.74
CA TYR A 111 31.75 -111.44 112.54
C TYR A 111 30.67 -112.07 111.68
N PHE A 112 30.73 -111.90 110.36
CA PHE A 112 29.90 -112.67 109.42
C PHE A 112 30.46 -114.09 109.32
N GLN A 113 30.20 -114.94 110.31
CA GLN A 113 30.77 -116.29 110.37
C GLN A 113 30.06 -117.27 109.43
N ASP A 114 28.77 -117.04 109.15
CA ASP A 114 27.98 -117.93 108.29
C ASP A 114 28.24 -117.66 106.80
N SER A 115 28.96 -118.60 106.16
CA SER A 115 29.18 -118.59 104.71
C SER A 115 27.87 -118.70 103.92
N LEU A 116 26.83 -119.33 104.47
CA LEU A 116 25.53 -119.50 103.81
C LEU A 116 24.74 -118.19 103.83
N ALA A 117 24.74 -117.46 104.95
CA ALA A 117 24.14 -116.13 105.03
C ALA A 117 24.78 -115.12 104.06
N LYS A 118 26.12 -115.14 103.90
CA LYS A 118 26.81 -114.31 102.88
C LYS A 118 26.33 -114.62 101.46
N ILE A 119 26.19 -115.90 101.11
CA ILE A 119 25.70 -116.34 99.79
C ILE A 119 24.23 -115.91 99.61
N LYS A 120 23.41 -116.06 100.65
CA LYS A 120 21.99 -115.66 100.63
C LYS A 120 21.83 -114.14 100.42
N ALA A 121 22.71 -113.33 101.02
CA ALA A 121 22.72 -111.87 100.91
C ALA A 121 23.17 -111.34 99.54
N MET A 122 23.98 -112.10 98.78
CA MET A 122 24.47 -111.65 97.46
C MET A 122 23.37 -111.48 96.43
N LYS A 123 22.37 -112.38 96.40
CA LYS A 123 21.27 -112.33 95.43
C LYS A 123 20.41 -111.06 95.55
N PRO A 124 19.84 -110.71 96.72
CA PRO A 124 19.06 -109.48 96.86
C PRO A 124 19.90 -108.23 96.62
N ALA A 125 21.16 -108.20 97.08
CA ALA A 125 22.08 -107.09 96.81
C ALA A 125 22.32 -106.87 95.31
N PHE A 126 22.54 -107.95 94.55
CA PHE A 126 22.71 -107.86 93.10
C PHE A 126 21.42 -107.47 92.37
N ASN A 127 20.27 -107.93 92.85
CA ASN A 127 18.98 -107.55 92.29
C ASN A 127 18.68 -106.06 92.47
N GLU A 128 18.92 -105.48 93.64
CA GLU A 128 18.72 -104.04 93.88
C GLU A 128 19.68 -103.18 93.06
N TYR A 129 20.95 -103.58 92.95
CA TYR A 129 21.90 -102.95 92.02
C TYR A 129 21.35 -102.94 90.59
N THR A 130 20.93 -104.11 90.10
CA THR A 130 20.48 -104.26 88.71
C THR A 130 19.19 -103.49 88.45
N LYS A 131 18.25 -103.49 89.40
CA LYS A 131 16.99 -102.75 89.34
C LYS A 131 17.23 -101.25 89.22
N TYR A 132 18.10 -100.69 90.06
CA TYR A 132 18.43 -99.26 90.02
C TYR A 132 19.07 -98.88 88.67
N ILE A 133 20.06 -99.64 88.20
CA ILE A 133 20.70 -99.40 86.89
C ILE A 133 19.71 -99.52 85.73
N THR A 134 18.79 -100.49 85.77
CA THR A 134 17.80 -100.70 84.70
C THR A 134 16.81 -99.54 84.63
N ASN A 135 16.29 -99.09 85.78
CA ASN A 135 15.37 -97.95 85.85
C ASN A 135 16.03 -96.66 85.33
N GLN A 136 17.31 -96.45 85.67
CA GLN A 136 18.10 -95.33 85.16
C GLN A 136 18.23 -95.40 83.63
N LEU A 137 18.57 -96.57 83.09
CA LEU A 137 18.72 -96.77 81.65
C LEU A 137 17.40 -96.56 80.89
N GLU A 138 16.26 -96.93 81.47
CA GLU A 138 14.93 -96.64 80.90
C GLU A 138 14.63 -95.14 80.89
N ALA A 139 14.88 -94.42 81.99
CA ALA A 139 14.69 -92.96 82.05
C ALA A 139 15.54 -92.23 81.00
N TYR A 140 16.82 -92.61 80.85
CA TYR A 140 17.69 -92.08 79.80
C TYR A 140 17.17 -92.36 78.40
N LYS A 141 16.64 -93.57 78.15
CA LYS A 141 16.07 -93.95 76.86
C LYS A 141 14.83 -93.12 76.53
N GLU A 142 13.95 -92.86 77.50
CA GLU A 142 12.78 -92.01 77.31
C GLU A 142 13.15 -90.56 76.99
N LYS A 143 14.10 -89.98 77.74
CA LYS A 143 14.62 -88.62 77.50
C LYS A 143 15.23 -88.51 76.09
N ASN A 144 16.03 -89.48 75.68
CA ASN A 144 16.62 -89.52 74.34
C ASN A 144 15.55 -89.64 73.24
N ASN A 145 14.51 -90.45 73.44
CA ASN A 145 13.41 -90.55 72.47
C ASN A 145 12.65 -89.23 72.32
N ASP A 146 12.43 -88.51 73.41
CA ASP A 146 11.79 -87.19 73.37
C ASP A 146 12.67 -86.15 72.66
N LEU A 147 13.97 -86.13 72.96
CA LEU A 147 14.95 -85.29 72.25
C LEU A 147 14.97 -85.59 70.75
N VAL A 148 14.99 -86.87 70.35
CA VAL A 148 14.93 -87.28 68.93
C VAL A 148 13.63 -86.81 68.28
N LYS A 149 12.49 -86.91 68.98
CA LYS A 149 11.19 -86.42 68.49
C LYS A 149 11.19 -84.90 68.29
N HIS A 150 11.72 -84.16 69.27
CA HIS A 150 11.89 -82.71 69.18
C HIS A 150 12.80 -82.32 68.01
N LEU A 151 13.94 -83.00 67.85
CA LEU A 151 14.89 -82.75 66.78
C LEU A 151 14.28 -83.05 65.41
N LYS A 152 13.56 -84.17 65.26
CA LYS A 152 12.83 -84.49 64.01
C LYS A 152 11.78 -83.43 63.66
N GLY A 153 11.08 -82.91 64.67
CA GLY A 153 10.15 -81.78 64.50
C GLY A 153 10.85 -80.53 63.96
N LYS A 154 11.99 -80.15 64.57
CA LYS A 154 12.79 -78.99 64.12
C LYS A 154 13.35 -79.16 62.71
N VAL A 155 13.85 -80.35 62.36
CA VAL A 155 14.33 -80.67 61.00
C VAL A 155 13.20 -80.55 59.98
N SER A 156 12.00 -81.04 60.31
CA SER A 156 10.82 -80.89 59.43
C SER A 156 10.44 -79.43 59.19
N THR A 157 10.47 -78.59 60.24
CA THR A 157 10.25 -77.14 60.11
C THR A 157 11.33 -76.47 59.25
N ALA A 158 12.60 -76.81 59.46
CA ALA A 158 13.71 -76.25 58.68
C ALA A 158 13.60 -76.61 57.19
N SER A 159 13.19 -77.85 56.88
CA SER A 159 12.95 -78.28 55.49
C SER A 159 11.86 -77.44 54.82
N LYS A 160 10.72 -77.23 55.50
CA LYS A 160 9.62 -76.41 54.96
C LYS A 160 10.05 -74.97 54.66
N ILE A 161 10.79 -74.35 55.60
CA ILE A 161 11.31 -73.00 55.41
C ILE A 161 12.27 -72.94 54.22
N ASN A 162 13.09 -73.97 54.03
CA ASN A 162 14.01 -74.05 52.90
C ASN A 162 13.26 -74.18 51.56
N ASP A 163 12.20 -74.99 51.51
CA ASP A 163 11.37 -75.15 50.31
C ASP A 163 10.68 -73.82 49.95
N GLU A 164 10.10 -73.11 50.94
CA GLU A 164 9.51 -71.78 50.75
C GLU A 164 10.56 -70.75 50.25
N LEU A 165 11.78 -70.78 50.78
CA LEU A 165 12.87 -69.90 50.33
C LEU A 165 13.27 -70.16 48.88
N LEU A 166 13.25 -71.41 48.42
CA LEU A 166 13.51 -71.75 47.02
C LEU A 166 12.41 -71.20 46.11
N GLU A 167 11.13 -71.33 46.49
CA GLU A 167 10.02 -70.74 45.74
C GLU A 167 10.10 -69.20 45.66
N TYR A 168 10.45 -68.54 46.76
CA TYR A 168 10.67 -67.09 46.76
C TYR A 168 11.84 -66.69 45.87
N LYS A 169 12.94 -67.45 45.90
CA LYS A 169 14.11 -67.20 45.04
C LYS A 169 13.73 -67.30 43.56
N ASP A 170 12.95 -68.31 43.17
CA ASP A 170 12.51 -68.47 41.78
C ASP A 170 11.58 -67.34 41.36
N SER A 171 10.66 -66.93 42.24
CA SER A 171 9.75 -65.80 42.00
C SER A 171 10.51 -64.48 41.84
N ILE A 172 11.50 -64.21 42.70
CA ILE A 172 12.36 -63.02 42.62
C ILE A 172 13.19 -63.06 41.32
N SER A 173 13.70 -64.22 40.94
CA SER A 173 14.50 -64.36 39.71
C SER A 173 13.66 -64.09 38.47
N LYS A 174 12.40 -64.56 38.45
CA LYS A 174 11.45 -64.27 37.37
C LYS A 174 11.15 -62.76 37.29
N LEU A 175 10.83 -62.12 38.40
CA LEU A 175 10.62 -60.67 38.45
C LEU A 175 11.86 -59.88 38.00
N HIS A 176 13.05 -60.30 38.43
CA HIS A 176 14.30 -59.67 38.01
C HIS A 176 14.48 -59.74 36.49
N SER A 177 14.17 -60.89 35.89
CA SER A 177 14.22 -61.05 34.45
C SER A 177 13.20 -60.15 33.73
N GLU A 178 11.94 -60.11 34.16
CA GLU A 178 10.90 -59.30 33.50
C GLU A 178 11.16 -57.79 33.60
N PHE A 179 11.61 -57.33 34.77
CA PHE A 179 11.77 -55.89 35.02
C PHE A 179 13.10 -55.33 34.51
N LEU A 180 14.21 -56.07 34.64
CA LEU A 180 15.55 -55.52 34.44
C LEU A 180 16.30 -56.11 33.24
N VAL A 181 16.29 -57.43 33.07
CA VAL A 181 17.13 -58.09 32.05
C VAL A 181 16.41 -58.27 30.71
N GLY A 182 15.19 -58.79 30.75
CA GLY A 182 14.43 -59.23 29.59
C GLY A 182 14.74 -60.68 29.24
N THR A 183 14.02 -61.21 28.25
CA THR A 183 14.33 -62.48 27.60
C THR A 183 14.80 -62.20 26.17
N ASP A 184 15.33 -63.22 25.49
CA ASP A 184 15.73 -63.10 24.08
C ASP A 184 14.55 -62.71 23.16
N GLU A 185 13.32 -62.99 23.58
CA GLU A 185 12.08 -62.71 22.84
C GLU A 185 11.43 -61.38 23.24
N GLU A 186 11.62 -60.91 24.49
CA GLU A 186 10.95 -59.74 25.01
C GLU A 186 11.87 -58.85 25.86
N HIS A 187 12.03 -57.59 25.43
CA HIS A 187 12.79 -56.59 26.18
C HIS A 187 12.22 -56.37 27.59
N SER A 188 13.11 -56.16 28.55
CA SER A 188 12.74 -55.81 29.93
C SER A 188 11.86 -54.57 29.98
N LEU A 189 11.07 -54.46 31.04
CA LEU A 189 10.30 -53.23 31.29
C LEU A 189 11.21 -51.99 31.31
N GLN A 190 12.39 -52.09 31.90
CA GLN A 190 13.38 -51.01 31.91
C GLN A 190 13.81 -50.60 30.49
N ALA A 191 14.11 -51.56 29.61
CA ALA A 191 14.48 -51.27 28.23
C ALA A 191 13.31 -50.65 27.45
N LYS A 192 12.08 -51.14 27.66
CA LYS A 192 10.87 -50.55 27.06
C LYS A 192 10.64 -49.10 27.53
N MET A 193 10.82 -48.82 28.82
CA MET A 193 10.70 -47.45 29.36
C MET A 193 11.75 -46.53 28.76
N LYS A 194 13.00 -46.98 28.64
CA LYS A 194 14.07 -46.20 28.00
C LYS A 194 13.77 -45.91 26.52
N GLY A 195 13.28 -46.90 25.78
CA GLY A 195 12.85 -46.69 24.39
C GLY A 195 11.67 -45.71 24.27
N LEU A 196 10.75 -45.73 25.25
CA LEU A 196 9.67 -44.74 25.32
C LEU A 196 10.21 -43.32 25.57
N GLU A 197 11.15 -43.16 26.50
CA GLU A 197 11.82 -41.88 26.78
C GLU A 197 12.52 -41.34 25.52
N GLU A 198 13.30 -42.18 24.84
CA GLU A 198 13.98 -41.82 23.58
C GLU A 198 12.98 -41.40 22.49
N SER A 199 11.86 -42.12 22.36
CA SER A 199 10.78 -41.76 21.42
C SER A 199 10.11 -40.42 21.79
N ILE A 200 9.92 -40.14 23.08
CA ILE A 200 9.35 -38.87 23.55
C ILE A 200 10.31 -37.71 23.22
N ASP A 201 11.61 -37.87 23.46
CA ASP A 201 12.61 -36.85 23.14
C ASP A 201 12.73 -36.61 21.63
N GLU A 202 12.64 -37.66 20.81
CA GLU A 202 12.63 -37.52 19.36
C GLU A 202 11.37 -36.76 18.89
N GLN A 203 10.20 -37.11 19.42
CA GLN A 203 8.95 -36.41 19.09
C GLN A 203 8.97 -34.95 19.55
N ARG A 204 9.48 -34.67 20.75
CA ARG A 204 9.65 -33.31 21.26
C ARG A 204 10.57 -32.50 20.34
N SER A 205 11.69 -33.06 19.93
CA SER A 205 12.62 -32.41 18.99
C SER A 205 11.95 -32.08 17.65
N LYS A 206 11.10 -32.97 17.14
CA LYS A 206 10.30 -32.73 15.93
C LYS A 206 9.29 -31.60 16.12
N ILE A 207 8.60 -31.56 17.27
CA ILE A 207 7.65 -30.49 17.61
C ILE A 207 8.36 -29.15 17.70
N ASP A 208 9.51 -29.09 18.38
CA ASP A 208 10.30 -27.87 18.52
C ASP A 208 10.78 -27.36 17.15
N ALA A 209 11.28 -28.25 16.28
CA ALA A 209 11.66 -27.90 14.92
C ALA A 209 10.48 -27.36 14.10
N PHE A 210 9.30 -27.98 14.22
CA PHE A 210 8.09 -27.53 13.55
C PHE A 210 7.63 -26.16 14.06
N TYR A 211 7.65 -25.96 15.39
CA TYR A 211 7.34 -24.70 16.03
C TYR A 211 8.28 -23.57 15.59
N SER A 212 9.60 -23.82 15.57
CA SER A 212 10.58 -22.86 15.06
C SER A 212 10.36 -22.51 13.59
N SER A 213 9.98 -23.49 12.76
CA SER A 213 9.68 -23.26 11.34
C SER A 213 8.41 -22.44 11.10
N LEU A 214 7.46 -22.50 12.04
CA LEU A 214 6.19 -21.78 11.95
C LEU A 214 6.28 -20.34 12.50
N LEU A 215 6.91 -20.14 13.67
CA LEU A 215 6.70 -18.92 14.46
C LEU A 215 7.95 -18.09 14.81
N ILE A 216 9.14 -18.67 14.97
CA ILE A 216 10.26 -17.96 15.62
C ILE A 216 11.35 -17.47 14.66
N ASN A 217 11.72 -18.28 13.67
CA ASN A 217 12.91 -17.95 12.86
C ASN A 217 12.63 -16.86 11.82
N GLU A 218 13.65 -16.07 11.49
CA GLU A 218 13.65 -15.24 10.28
C GLU A 218 13.48 -16.18 9.06
N GLY A 219 12.37 -16.02 8.34
CA GLY A 219 11.95 -16.95 7.27
C GLY A 219 10.95 -18.03 7.70
N SER A 220 10.50 -18.01 8.95
CA SER A 220 9.31 -18.75 9.40
C SER A 220 8.08 -18.36 8.59
N ILE A 221 7.08 -19.25 8.57
CA ILE A 221 5.84 -18.97 7.84
C ILE A 221 5.16 -17.70 8.35
N GLN A 222 5.16 -17.48 9.67
CA GLN A 222 4.63 -16.24 10.25
C GLN A 222 5.39 -15.00 9.75
N SER A 223 6.73 -15.01 9.82
CA SER A 223 7.55 -13.89 9.34
C SER A 223 7.31 -13.58 7.85
N LYS A 224 7.16 -14.62 7.02
CA LYS A 224 6.81 -14.45 5.59
C LYS A 224 5.41 -13.87 5.38
N ILE A 225 4.44 -14.24 6.21
CA ILE A 225 3.08 -13.69 6.15
C ILE A 225 3.10 -12.22 6.56
N GLU A 226 3.84 -11.87 7.62
CA GLU A 226 3.99 -10.48 8.08
C GLU A 226 4.66 -9.60 7.00
N GLU A 227 5.74 -10.09 6.38
CA GLU A 227 6.42 -9.41 5.26
C GLU A 227 5.48 -9.25 4.05
N ALA A 228 4.77 -10.32 3.67
CA ALA A 228 3.80 -10.26 2.57
C ALA A 228 2.65 -9.27 2.88
N GLN A 229 2.19 -9.22 4.13
CA GLN A 229 1.15 -8.30 4.56
C GLN A 229 1.63 -6.84 4.45
N GLU A 230 2.85 -6.55 4.88
CA GLU A 230 3.47 -5.22 4.74
C GLU A 230 3.61 -4.79 3.28
N LEU A 231 4.05 -5.71 2.41
CA LEU A 231 4.13 -5.47 0.97
C LEU A 231 2.76 -5.20 0.35
N ILE A 232 1.73 -5.99 0.72
CA ILE A 232 0.36 -5.80 0.24
C ILE A 232 -0.20 -4.45 0.72
N THR A 233 0.04 -4.07 1.98
CA THR A 233 -0.41 -2.78 2.51
C THR A 233 0.27 -1.63 1.76
N THR A 234 1.58 -1.72 1.54
CA THR A 234 2.33 -0.71 0.78
C THR A 234 1.81 -0.60 -0.65
N ALA A 235 1.68 -1.71 -1.37
CA ALA A 235 1.15 -1.74 -2.73
C ALA A 235 -0.28 -1.18 -2.81
N ASN A 236 -1.15 -1.51 -1.85
CA ASN A 236 -2.50 -0.94 -1.80
C ASN A 236 -2.48 0.58 -1.61
N THR A 237 -1.59 1.12 -0.77
CA THR A 237 -1.46 2.58 -0.61
C THR A 237 -0.94 3.26 -1.88
N GLU A 238 -0.03 2.64 -2.62
CA GLU A 238 0.45 3.16 -3.90
C GLU A 238 -0.65 3.12 -4.98
N VAL A 239 -1.38 2.00 -5.07
CA VAL A 239 -2.53 1.87 -5.99
C VAL A 239 -3.61 2.90 -5.67
N GLN A 240 -3.88 3.18 -4.39
CA GLN A 240 -4.80 4.25 -4.01
C GLN A 240 -4.31 5.62 -4.47
N LYS A 241 -3.04 5.96 -4.24
CA LYS A 241 -2.46 7.22 -4.75
C LYS A 241 -2.56 7.34 -6.27
N ILE A 242 -2.20 6.28 -6.99
CA ILE A 242 -2.29 6.24 -8.46
C ILE A 242 -3.74 6.43 -8.92
N ARG A 243 -4.69 5.76 -8.25
CA ARG A 243 -6.12 5.90 -8.54
C ARG A 243 -6.60 7.33 -8.31
N ASP A 244 -6.22 7.94 -7.20
CA ASP A 244 -6.62 9.31 -6.86
C ASP A 244 -6.03 10.31 -7.86
N ASP A 245 -4.75 10.18 -8.20
CA ASP A 245 -4.08 10.97 -9.24
C ASP A 245 -4.73 10.79 -10.62
N LEU A 246 -5.08 9.56 -11.00
CA LEU A 246 -5.81 9.26 -12.23
C LEU A 246 -7.18 9.92 -12.22
N SER A 247 -7.90 9.86 -11.11
CA SER A 247 -9.21 10.50 -10.98
C SER A 247 -9.12 12.02 -11.18
N VAL A 248 -8.10 12.66 -10.62
CA VAL A 248 -7.86 14.10 -10.83
C VAL A 248 -7.57 14.38 -12.31
N LYS A 249 -6.65 13.63 -12.93
CA LYS A 249 -6.32 13.81 -14.34
C LYS A 249 -7.50 13.53 -15.29
N LEU A 250 -8.38 12.58 -14.93
CA LEU A 250 -9.57 12.27 -15.71
C LEU A 250 -10.56 13.44 -15.66
N ASN A 251 -10.75 14.04 -14.48
CA ASN A 251 -11.57 15.25 -14.35
C ASN A 251 -10.96 16.43 -15.11
N GLU A 252 -9.63 16.64 -15.03
CA GLU A 252 -8.95 17.68 -15.82
C GLU A 252 -9.09 17.46 -17.32
N LEU A 253 -9.04 16.20 -17.77
CA LEU A 253 -9.23 15.84 -19.17
C LEU A 253 -10.67 16.05 -19.62
N ASP A 254 -11.65 15.73 -18.77
CA ASP A 254 -13.07 15.97 -19.03
C ASP A 254 -13.36 17.47 -19.12
N ASP A 255 -12.86 18.26 -18.18
CA ASP A 255 -12.93 19.73 -18.21
C ASP A 255 -12.27 20.30 -19.47
N PHE A 256 -11.10 19.78 -19.85
CA PHE A 256 -10.42 20.16 -21.08
C PHE A 256 -11.25 19.79 -22.32
N HIS A 257 -11.81 18.58 -22.36
CA HIS A 257 -12.66 18.12 -23.43
C HIS A 257 -13.87 19.03 -23.58
N ASN A 258 -14.58 19.32 -22.48
CA ASN A 258 -15.74 20.20 -22.46
C ASN A 258 -15.38 21.63 -22.86
N LYS A 259 -14.20 22.13 -22.49
CA LYS A 259 -13.73 23.46 -22.90
C LYS A 259 -13.41 23.55 -24.40
N VAL A 260 -12.78 22.51 -24.97
CA VAL A 260 -12.40 22.48 -26.39
C VAL A 260 -13.58 22.17 -27.29
N PHE A 261 -14.32 21.13 -26.95
CA PHE A 261 -15.37 20.56 -27.79
C PHE A 261 -16.77 21.00 -27.40
N GLY A 262 -17.00 21.52 -26.19
CA GLY A 262 -18.32 21.88 -25.70
C GLY A 262 -19.07 20.71 -25.06
N GLU A 263 -20.15 21.03 -24.35
CA GLU A 263 -21.09 20.05 -23.81
C GLU A 263 -22.29 19.91 -24.74
N PRO A 264 -22.76 18.69 -25.05
CA PRO A 264 -23.97 18.50 -25.82
C PRO A 264 -25.17 19.00 -25.04
N ASN A 265 -25.97 19.87 -25.66
CA ASN A 265 -27.24 20.31 -25.10
C ASN A 265 -28.31 19.20 -25.23
N ALA A 266 -29.52 19.43 -24.72
CA ALA A 266 -30.57 18.41 -24.60
C ALA A 266 -31.01 17.77 -25.94
N GLU A 267 -30.64 18.38 -27.06
CA GLU A 267 -30.96 17.95 -28.43
C GLU A 267 -29.76 17.29 -29.15
N GLY A 268 -28.60 17.21 -28.48
CA GLY A 268 -27.38 16.57 -28.99
C GLY A 268 -26.48 17.47 -29.83
N ASP A 269 -26.82 18.75 -29.93
CA ASP A 269 -26.04 19.75 -30.65
C ASP A 269 -24.99 20.41 -29.73
N ILE A 270 -23.90 20.88 -30.33
CA ILE A 270 -22.81 21.52 -29.59
C ILE A 270 -22.79 22.98 -29.99
N GLU A 271 -23.29 23.84 -29.10
CA GLU A 271 -23.40 25.30 -29.30
C GLU A 271 -22.38 26.10 -28.46
N ASN A 272 -21.43 25.42 -27.82
CA ASN A 272 -20.39 26.03 -26.99
C ASN A 272 -19.01 25.37 -27.23
N GLY A 273 -17.98 25.87 -26.54
CA GLY A 273 -16.60 25.39 -26.69
C GLY A 273 -15.80 26.13 -27.76
N LEU A 274 -14.47 26.11 -27.61
CA LEU A 274 -13.54 26.84 -28.47
C LEU A 274 -13.67 26.44 -29.95
N LYS A 275 -13.94 25.16 -30.24
CA LYS A 275 -14.11 24.69 -31.62
C LYS A 275 -15.33 25.33 -32.30
N PHE A 276 -16.45 25.44 -31.59
CA PHE A 276 -17.65 26.10 -32.09
C PHE A 276 -17.40 27.59 -32.31
N GLU A 277 -16.83 28.29 -31.32
CA GLU A 277 -16.54 29.73 -31.41
C GLU A 277 -15.58 30.07 -32.56
N ILE A 278 -14.54 29.26 -32.77
CA ILE A 278 -13.62 29.45 -33.91
C ILE A 278 -14.36 29.28 -35.24
N ASN A 279 -15.24 28.28 -35.35
CA ASN A 279 -15.97 28.02 -36.58
C ASN A 279 -17.01 29.11 -36.86
N GLU A 280 -17.69 29.62 -35.82
CA GLU A 280 -18.59 30.75 -35.92
C GLU A 280 -17.86 32.04 -36.33
N ARG A 281 -16.73 32.36 -35.67
CA ARG A 281 -15.88 33.50 -36.05
C ARG A 281 -15.38 33.39 -37.49
N LYS A 282 -15.01 32.19 -37.94
CA LYS A 282 -14.62 31.95 -39.33
C LYS A 282 -15.78 32.25 -40.29
N ASN A 283 -16.98 31.73 -40.02
CA ASN A 283 -18.16 32.00 -40.83
C ASN A 283 -18.52 33.49 -40.85
N ASN A 284 -18.39 34.19 -39.72
CA ASN A 284 -18.58 35.63 -39.63
C ASN A 284 -17.53 36.41 -40.43
N LEU A 285 -16.27 35.98 -40.42
CA LEU A 285 -15.22 36.58 -41.25
C LEU A 285 -15.49 36.36 -42.73
N ASP A 286 -15.89 35.15 -43.13
CA ASP A 286 -16.24 34.83 -44.52
C ASP A 286 -17.44 35.69 -44.98
N SER A 287 -18.46 35.87 -44.13
CA SER A 287 -19.61 36.74 -44.46
C SER A 287 -19.25 38.23 -44.54
N LEU A 288 -18.33 38.70 -43.70
CA LEU A 288 -17.81 40.06 -43.77
C LEU A 288 -17.00 40.28 -45.05
N ILE A 289 -16.16 39.32 -45.43
CA ILE A 289 -15.37 39.38 -46.67
C ILE A 289 -16.28 39.43 -47.89
N THR A 290 -17.31 38.58 -47.97
CA THR A 290 -18.26 38.59 -49.08
C THR A 290 -19.03 39.92 -49.14
N THR A 291 -19.55 40.38 -48.00
CA THR A 291 -20.27 41.67 -47.91
C THR A 291 -19.40 42.84 -48.34
N GLN A 292 -18.15 42.93 -47.87
CA GLN A 292 -17.22 44.00 -48.27
C GLN A 292 -16.86 43.93 -49.75
N THR A 293 -16.67 42.73 -50.28
CA THR A 293 -16.37 42.53 -51.71
C THR A 293 -17.52 43.02 -52.58
N ASP A 294 -18.76 42.72 -52.19
CA ASP A 294 -19.95 43.16 -52.92
C ASP A 294 -20.15 44.67 -52.82
N GLN A 295 -19.97 45.27 -51.63
CA GLN A 295 -20.01 46.72 -51.47
C GLN A 295 -18.94 47.44 -52.30
N TYR A 296 -17.71 46.92 -52.33
CA TYR A 296 -16.61 47.49 -53.12
C TYR A 296 -16.94 47.48 -54.62
N LYS A 297 -17.50 46.39 -55.14
CA LYS A 297 -17.93 46.29 -56.55
C LYS A 297 -19.00 47.33 -56.89
N VAL A 298 -20.00 47.50 -56.03
CA VAL A 298 -21.08 48.48 -56.21
C VAL A 298 -20.53 49.91 -56.24
N ILE A 299 -19.65 50.25 -55.28
CA ILE A 299 -19.04 51.59 -55.22
C ILE A 299 -18.18 51.86 -56.46
N LYS A 300 -17.36 50.90 -56.88
CA LYS A 300 -16.51 51.04 -58.08
C LYS A 300 -17.35 51.30 -59.33
N SER A 301 -18.44 50.55 -59.51
CA SER A 301 -19.37 50.72 -60.64
C SER A 301 -20.03 52.10 -60.63
N ASN A 302 -20.39 52.64 -59.46
CA ASN A 302 -20.99 53.97 -59.33
C ASN A 302 -19.99 55.10 -59.64
N ILE A 303 -18.72 54.93 -59.26
CA ILE A 303 -17.67 55.91 -59.56
C ILE A 303 -17.41 55.95 -61.08
N GLU A 304 -17.30 54.78 -61.72
CA GLU A 304 -17.05 54.67 -63.16
C GLU A 304 -18.19 55.26 -64.02
N SER A 305 -19.45 55.17 -63.57
CA SER A 305 -20.59 55.73 -64.29
C SER A 305 -20.73 57.26 -64.16
N LEU A 306 -20.25 57.87 -63.06
CA LEU A 306 -20.35 59.31 -62.81
C LEU A 306 -19.21 60.14 -63.43
N LEU A 307 -18.08 59.52 -63.73
CA LEU A 307 -16.88 60.15 -64.33
C LEU A 307 -17.18 60.98 -65.61
N PRO A 308 -17.91 60.46 -66.62
CA PRO A 308 -18.20 61.20 -67.85
C PRO A 308 -19.05 62.47 -67.61
N GLY A 309 -20.05 62.37 -66.73
CA GLY A 309 -20.92 63.49 -66.37
C GLY A 309 -20.16 64.61 -65.64
N ALA A 310 -19.25 64.26 -64.73
CA ALA A 310 -18.41 65.21 -64.02
C ALA A 310 -17.46 65.98 -64.96
N THR A 311 -16.84 65.30 -65.93
CA THR A 311 -15.98 65.94 -66.93
C THR A 311 -16.76 66.89 -67.86
N SER A 312 -17.97 66.51 -68.27
CA SER A 312 -18.86 67.33 -69.10
C SER A 312 -19.30 68.60 -68.36
N ALA A 313 -19.66 68.48 -67.08
CA ALA A 313 -20.05 69.60 -66.24
C ALA A 313 -18.89 70.57 -65.98
N GLY A 314 -17.67 70.05 -65.76
CA GLY A 314 -16.47 70.87 -65.58
C GLY A 314 -16.14 71.70 -66.83
N LEU A 315 -16.16 71.09 -68.02
CA LEU A 315 -15.93 71.79 -69.29
C LEU A 315 -17.02 72.83 -69.58
N ALA A 316 -18.29 72.51 -69.32
CA ALA A 316 -19.40 73.45 -69.45
C ALA A 316 -19.22 74.69 -68.57
N SER A 317 -18.84 74.50 -67.30
CA SER A 317 -18.58 75.62 -66.38
C SER A 317 -17.45 76.52 -66.88
N ALA A 318 -16.35 75.93 -67.36
CA ALA A 318 -15.23 76.70 -67.90
C ALA A 318 -15.63 77.53 -69.13
N TYR A 319 -16.40 76.97 -70.08
CA TYR A 319 -16.89 77.71 -71.24
C TYR A 319 -17.91 78.80 -70.87
N HIS A 320 -18.72 78.58 -69.84
CA HIS A 320 -19.65 79.59 -69.33
C HIS A 320 -18.92 80.82 -68.80
N GLU A 321 -17.89 80.61 -67.97
CA GLU A 321 -17.09 81.68 -67.39
C GLU A 321 -16.34 82.46 -68.48
N LEU A 322 -15.77 81.76 -69.48
CA LEU A 322 -15.17 82.36 -70.67
C LEU A 322 -16.18 83.20 -71.47
N SER A 323 -17.40 82.71 -71.69
CA SER A 323 -18.45 83.45 -72.40
C SER A 323 -18.84 84.74 -71.68
N ILE A 324 -19.01 84.69 -70.36
CA ILE A 324 -19.36 85.87 -69.55
C ILE A 324 -18.23 86.90 -69.55
N SER A 325 -16.96 86.48 -69.55
CA SER A 325 -15.82 87.40 -69.55
C SER A 325 -15.80 88.37 -70.74
N PHE A 326 -16.46 88.04 -71.86
CA PHE A 326 -16.57 88.91 -73.02
C PHE A 326 -17.65 90.01 -72.90
N ASN A 327 -18.53 89.97 -71.90
CA ASN A 327 -19.53 91.02 -71.69
C ASN A 327 -18.89 92.40 -71.44
N GLU A 328 -17.83 92.44 -70.63
CA GLU A 328 -17.17 93.69 -70.27
C GLU A 328 -16.47 94.36 -71.47
N PRO A 329 -15.67 93.65 -72.31
CA PRO A 329 -15.19 94.19 -73.58
C PRO A 329 -16.30 94.69 -74.50
N ILE A 330 -17.39 93.93 -74.67
CA ILE A 330 -18.53 94.31 -75.52
C ILE A 330 -19.14 95.62 -75.03
N GLU A 331 -19.39 95.73 -73.73
CA GLU A 331 -19.97 96.95 -73.13
C GLU A 331 -19.03 98.15 -73.27
N LYS A 332 -17.73 97.95 -73.02
CA LYS A 332 -16.70 98.99 -73.12
C LYS A 332 -16.58 99.53 -74.54
N TYR A 333 -16.47 98.66 -75.54
CA TYR A 333 -16.39 99.07 -76.95
C TYR A 333 -17.72 99.60 -77.49
N SER A 334 -18.87 99.14 -76.96
CA SER A 334 -20.17 99.75 -77.24
C SER A 334 -20.23 101.19 -76.75
N LYS A 335 -19.76 101.46 -75.52
CA LYS A 335 -19.66 102.83 -74.98
C LYS A 335 -18.73 103.69 -75.84
N TYR A 336 -17.55 103.18 -76.22
CA TYR A 336 -16.63 103.92 -77.10
C TYR A 336 -17.23 104.23 -78.47
N PHE A 337 -17.96 103.30 -79.06
CA PHE A 337 -18.68 103.53 -80.31
C PHE A 337 -19.73 104.63 -80.15
N THR A 338 -20.57 104.58 -79.11
CA THR A 338 -21.57 105.61 -78.84
C THR A 338 -20.94 106.98 -78.59
N ILE A 339 -19.84 107.04 -77.82
CA ILE A 339 -19.09 108.28 -77.58
C ILE A 339 -18.52 108.82 -78.90
N SER A 340 -17.99 107.97 -79.77
CA SER A 340 -17.46 108.39 -81.07
C SER A 340 -18.53 109.03 -81.95
N LEU A 341 -19.76 108.48 -81.95
CA LEU A 341 -20.89 109.02 -82.70
C LEU A 341 -21.35 110.36 -82.12
N PHE A 342 -21.40 110.47 -80.79
CA PHE A 342 -21.74 111.70 -80.11
C PHE A 342 -20.70 112.80 -80.36
N LEU A 343 -19.41 112.47 -80.33
CA LEU A 343 -18.32 113.39 -80.66
C LEU A 343 -18.42 113.87 -82.12
N LEU A 344 -18.74 112.96 -83.05
CA LEU A 344 -18.95 113.31 -84.45
C LEU A 344 -20.13 114.26 -84.62
N LEU A 345 -21.23 114.04 -83.88
CA LEU A 345 -22.39 114.93 -83.86
C LEU A 345 -22.06 116.29 -83.24
N LEU A 346 -21.31 116.35 -82.14
CA LEU A 346 -20.90 117.60 -81.52
C LEU A 346 -19.94 118.41 -82.39
N VAL A 347 -18.93 117.78 -82.99
CA VAL A 347 -18.01 118.46 -83.91
C VAL A 347 -18.77 118.96 -85.12
N SER A 348 -19.62 118.12 -85.72
CA SER A 348 -20.46 118.54 -86.86
C SER A 348 -21.40 119.68 -86.48
N GLY A 349 -22.09 119.60 -85.34
CA GLY A 349 -23.06 120.60 -84.88
C GLY A 349 -22.42 121.91 -84.43
N SER A 350 -21.29 121.87 -83.73
CA SER A 350 -20.55 123.07 -83.35
C SER A 350 -20.05 123.83 -84.58
N LEU A 351 -19.57 123.11 -85.59
CA LEU A 351 -19.08 123.69 -86.83
C LEU A 351 -20.20 124.28 -87.71
N THR A 352 -21.43 123.76 -87.65
CA THR A 352 -22.58 124.37 -88.36
C THR A 352 -23.14 125.57 -87.61
N ILE A 353 -23.18 125.54 -86.27
CA ILE A 353 -23.58 126.69 -85.46
C ILE A 353 -22.58 127.84 -85.64
N HIS A 354 -21.27 127.56 -85.64
CA HIS A 354 -20.25 128.58 -85.87
C HIS A 354 -20.41 129.28 -87.24
N SER A 355 -20.68 128.52 -88.31
CA SER A 355 -20.93 129.13 -89.63
C SER A 355 -22.25 129.91 -89.69
N LEU A 356 -23.25 129.54 -88.88
CA LEU A 356 -24.53 130.25 -88.84
C LEU A 356 -24.43 131.57 -88.03
N LEU A 357 -23.61 131.59 -86.98
CA LEU A 357 -23.63 132.64 -85.95
C LEU A 357 -22.50 133.67 -86.07
N LEU A 358 -21.34 133.32 -86.64
CA LEU A 358 -20.18 134.22 -86.73
C LEU A 358 -19.85 134.74 -88.13
N THR A 359 -20.34 134.10 -89.19
CA THR A 359 -20.16 134.58 -90.57
C THR A 359 -21.48 135.12 -91.09
N ASN A 360 -21.56 136.45 -91.22
CA ASN A 360 -22.62 137.12 -91.98
C ASN A 360 -22.71 136.45 -93.34
N PHE A 361 -23.86 135.84 -93.64
CA PHE A 361 -24.20 135.33 -94.97
C PHE A 361 -23.83 136.38 -96.02
N PRO A 362 -22.82 136.13 -96.87
CA PRO A 362 -22.61 136.94 -98.04
C PRO A 362 -23.79 136.67 -98.97
N SER A 363 -24.72 137.62 -99.01
CA SER A 363 -25.65 137.77 -100.12
C SER A 363 -24.83 137.89 -101.39
N ASN A 364 -25.17 137.07 -102.39
CA ASN A 364 -24.58 136.99 -103.73
C ASN A 364 -23.37 136.06 -103.80
N ALA A 365 -23.64 134.76 -103.83
CA ALA A 365 -22.71 133.80 -104.40
C ALA A 365 -23.28 133.35 -105.75
N ASP A 366 -22.71 133.92 -106.81
CA ASP A 366 -22.84 133.42 -108.18
C ASP A 366 -22.58 131.91 -108.18
N GLY A 367 -23.54 131.15 -108.70
CA GLY A 367 -23.60 129.68 -108.66
C GLY A 367 -22.51 128.94 -109.43
N ARG A 368 -21.34 129.54 -109.65
CA ARG A 368 -20.22 128.94 -110.39
C ARG A 368 -19.12 128.34 -109.50
N ASN A 369 -19.11 128.58 -108.19
CA ASN A 369 -18.07 128.08 -107.27
C ASN A 369 -18.55 127.09 -106.19
N PHE A 370 -19.81 126.65 -106.21
CA PHE A 370 -20.43 125.84 -105.15
C PHE A 370 -19.69 124.52 -104.83
N LEU A 371 -19.16 123.81 -105.85
CA LEU A 371 -18.37 122.59 -105.63
C LEU A 371 -17.01 122.86 -105.01
N ASN A 372 -16.38 123.99 -105.35
CA ASN A 372 -15.10 124.38 -104.77
C ASN A 372 -15.28 124.82 -103.31
N ASP A 373 -16.34 125.57 -103.03
CA ASP A 373 -16.66 126.03 -101.67
C ASP A 373 -17.01 124.86 -100.74
N ILE A 374 -17.76 123.85 -101.22
CA ILE A 374 -18.01 122.60 -100.46
C ILE A 374 -16.72 121.77 -100.31
N GLY A 375 -15.91 121.68 -101.37
CA GLY A 375 -14.66 120.94 -101.37
C GLY A 375 -13.67 121.48 -100.33
N VAL A 376 -13.45 122.79 -100.30
CA VAL A 376 -12.60 123.47 -99.31
C VAL A 376 -13.21 123.33 -97.90
N PHE A 377 -14.53 123.47 -97.77
CA PHE A 377 -15.25 123.31 -96.49
C PHE A 377 -15.11 121.91 -95.88
N LEU A 378 -15.12 120.85 -96.71
CA LEU A 378 -14.91 119.47 -96.27
C LEU A 378 -13.43 119.15 -96.03
N LEU A 379 -12.51 119.63 -96.89
CA LEU A 379 -11.06 119.39 -96.75
C LEU A 379 -10.48 120.01 -95.47
N GLN A 380 -10.91 121.21 -95.09
CA GLN A 380 -10.45 121.88 -93.87
C GLN A 380 -10.85 121.11 -92.58
N ARG A 381 -11.87 120.26 -92.64
CA ARG A 381 -12.43 119.53 -91.49
C ARG A 381 -11.94 118.08 -91.39
N LEU A 382 -11.34 117.55 -92.46
CA LEU A 382 -10.80 116.19 -92.51
C LEU A 382 -9.82 115.86 -91.37
N PRO A 383 -8.87 116.73 -90.96
CA PRO A 383 -7.91 116.42 -89.89
C PRO A 383 -8.58 116.09 -88.55
N ILE A 384 -9.80 116.59 -88.31
CA ILE A 384 -10.55 116.39 -87.08
C ILE A 384 -11.56 115.24 -87.23
N VAL A 385 -12.27 115.16 -88.36
CA VAL A 385 -13.33 114.14 -88.56
C VAL A 385 -12.75 112.75 -88.83
N LEU A 386 -11.62 112.65 -89.54
CA LEU A 386 -11.04 111.37 -89.95
C LEU A 386 -10.57 110.52 -88.76
N PRO A 387 -9.86 111.06 -87.74
CA PRO A 387 -9.55 110.29 -86.52
C PRO A 387 -10.78 109.78 -85.78
N ILE A 388 -11.88 110.54 -85.77
CA ILE A 388 -13.13 110.18 -85.08
C ILE A 388 -13.83 109.03 -85.80
N ILE A 389 -13.92 109.08 -87.13
CA ILE A 389 -14.48 107.99 -87.94
C ILE A 389 -13.65 106.72 -87.77
N TRP A 390 -12.31 106.84 -87.81
CA TRP A 390 -11.43 105.70 -87.58
C TRP A 390 -11.65 105.08 -86.19
N PHE A 391 -11.78 105.91 -85.16
CA PHE A 391 -12.07 105.46 -83.79
C PHE A 391 -13.43 104.75 -83.70
N ALA A 392 -14.45 105.25 -84.40
CA ALA A 392 -15.76 104.59 -84.49
C ALA A 392 -15.68 103.21 -85.15
N VAL A 393 -14.99 103.11 -86.29
CA VAL A 393 -14.79 101.82 -86.99
C VAL A 393 -13.98 100.84 -86.14
N PHE A 394 -12.94 101.32 -85.46
CA PHE A 394 -12.14 100.51 -84.55
C PHE A 394 -12.97 99.95 -83.38
N ALA A 395 -13.75 100.81 -82.72
CA ALA A 395 -14.62 100.40 -81.61
C ALA A 395 -15.72 99.42 -82.08
N SER A 396 -16.32 99.66 -83.25
CA SER A 396 -17.33 98.78 -83.83
C SER A 396 -16.77 97.39 -84.17
N LYS A 397 -15.57 97.33 -84.78
CA LYS A 397 -14.93 96.06 -85.12
C LYS A 397 -14.56 95.26 -83.87
N ARG A 398 -13.97 95.90 -82.87
CA ARG A 398 -13.59 95.22 -81.61
C ARG A 398 -14.80 94.74 -80.81
N ARG A 399 -15.92 95.46 -80.88
CA ARG A 399 -17.20 95.02 -80.32
C ARG A 399 -17.73 93.76 -81.01
N SER A 400 -17.80 93.75 -82.35
CA SER A 400 -18.29 92.60 -83.15
C SER A 400 -17.45 91.34 -82.90
N GLU A 401 -16.12 91.50 -82.84
CA GLU A 401 -15.19 90.41 -82.48
C GLU A 401 -15.48 89.81 -81.10
N ALA A 402 -15.73 90.64 -80.08
CA ALA A 402 -16.04 90.16 -78.74
C ALA A 402 -17.44 89.52 -78.63
N GLU A 403 -18.46 90.06 -79.32
CA GLU A 403 -19.81 89.46 -79.40
C GLU A 403 -19.76 88.06 -80.03
N ARG A 404 -18.93 87.88 -81.06
CA ARG A 404 -18.75 86.59 -81.72
C ARG A 404 -18.05 85.57 -80.83
N LEU A 405 -16.96 85.96 -80.18
CA LEU A 405 -16.26 85.07 -79.23
C LEU A 405 -17.21 84.60 -78.13
N LYS A 406 -18.04 85.50 -77.60
CA LYS A 406 -19.09 85.15 -76.65
C LYS A 406 -20.07 84.11 -77.20
N GLN A 407 -20.57 84.28 -78.42
CA GLN A 407 -21.50 83.33 -79.04
C GLN A 407 -20.85 81.96 -79.27
N GLU A 408 -19.57 81.93 -79.67
CA GLU A 408 -18.84 80.68 -79.88
C GLU A 408 -18.61 79.92 -78.58
N TYR A 409 -18.19 80.59 -77.51
CA TYR A 409 -18.05 79.94 -76.19
C TYR A 409 -19.40 79.53 -75.59
N ALA A 410 -20.46 80.31 -75.80
CA ALA A 410 -21.81 79.92 -75.40
C ALA A 410 -22.30 78.67 -76.15
N HIS A 411 -21.96 78.52 -77.44
CA HIS A 411 -22.25 77.31 -78.20
C HIS A 411 -21.44 76.10 -77.67
N LYS A 412 -20.15 76.31 -77.34
CA LYS A 412 -19.31 75.26 -76.71
C LYS A 412 -19.84 74.85 -75.33
N GLU A 413 -20.31 75.80 -74.53
CA GLU A 413 -20.99 75.55 -73.25
C GLU A 413 -22.26 74.72 -73.45
N ALA A 414 -23.13 75.10 -74.38
CA ALA A 414 -24.38 74.38 -74.64
C ALA A 414 -24.12 72.94 -75.09
N LEU A 415 -23.12 72.73 -75.94
CA LEU A 415 -22.69 71.39 -76.35
C LEU A 415 -22.14 70.59 -75.17
N ALA A 416 -21.29 71.19 -74.32
CA ALA A 416 -20.75 70.52 -73.13
C ALA A 416 -21.81 70.20 -72.08
N LYS A 417 -22.87 71.02 -71.92
CA LYS A 417 -24.00 70.72 -71.03
C LYS A 417 -24.89 69.60 -71.57
N SER A 418 -25.13 69.59 -72.87
CA SER A 418 -26.03 68.63 -73.51
C SER A 418 -25.37 67.28 -73.84
N TYR A 419 -24.02 67.22 -73.91
CA TYR A 419 -23.26 66.02 -74.25
C TYR A 419 -23.64 64.81 -73.39
N GLN A 420 -23.69 64.96 -72.06
CA GLN A 420 -24.06 63.86 -71.16
C GLN A 420 -25.52 63.40 -71.38
N SER A 421 -26.44 64.34 -71.65
CA SER A 421 -27.84 64.00 -71.91
C SER A 421 -28.00 63.26 -73.23
N PHE A 422 -27.28 63.68 -74.29
CA PHE A 422 -27.29 62.96 -75.57
C PHE A 422 -26.61 61.60 -75.47
N LYS A 423 -25.50 61.49 -74.73
CA LYS A 423 -24.86 60.19 -74.47
C LYS A 423 -25.83 59.21 -73.81
N LEU A 424 -26.54 59.64 -72.75
CA LEU A 424 -27.54 58.81 -72.07
C LEU A 424 -28.70 58.42 -73.01
N GLN A 425 -29.23 59.38 -73.78
CA GLN A 425 -30.30 59.09 -74.75
C GLN A 425 -29.87 58.11 -75.85
N ILE A 426 -28.60 58.16 -76.30
CA ILE A 426 -28.04 57.20 -77.29
C ILE A 426 -27.81 55.83 -76.66
N GLU A 427 -27.38 55.76 -75.41
CA GLU A 427 -27.19 54.49 -74.69
C GLU A 427 -28.53 53.79 -74.41
N GLU A 428 -29.60 54.55 -74.11
CA GLU A 428 -30.96 54.06 -73.87
C GLU A 428 -31.73 53.64 -75.13
N LEU A 429 -31.33 54.08 -76.33
CA LEU A 429 -31.92 53.67 -77.62
C LEU A 429 -31.65 52.18 -77.88
N ASP A 430 -32.67 51.38 -78.19
CA ASP A 430 -32.52 49.93 -78.41
C ASP A 430 -32.37 49.59 -79.91
N SER A 431 -31.20 49.90 -80.50
CA SER A 431 -30.93 49.67 -81.93
C SER A 431 -29.46 49.32 -82.20
N GLU A 432 -29.14 48.62 -83.30
CA GLU A 432 -27.76 48.32 -83.73
C GLU A 432 -26.91 49.57 -84.06
N ASN A 433 -27.52 50.75 -84.12
CA ASN A 433 -26.86 52.00 -84.51
C ASN A 433 -26.31 52.82 -83.31
N LYS A 434 -26.24 52.27 -82.08
CA LYS A 434 -25.72 52.98 -80.89
C LYS A 434 -24.27 53.46 -81.05
N GLU A 435 -23.37 52.55 -81.43
CA GLU A 435 -21.94 52.85 -81.58
C GLU A 435 -21.65 53.94 -82.63
N PRO A 436 -22.18 53.87 -83.87
CA PRO A 436 -21.92 54.93 -84.86
C PRO A 436 -22.54 56.29 -84.46
N LEU A 437 -23.61 56.31 -83.66
CA LEU A 437 -24.18 57.56 -83.12
C LEU A 437 -23.30 58.16 -82.02
N LEU A 438 -22.74 57.34 -81.12
CA LEU A 438 -21.77 57.79 -80.11
C LEU A 438 -20.48 58.29 -80.74
N GLU A 439 -19.96 57.60 -81.76
CA GLU A 439 -18.80 58.05 -82.52
C GLU A 439 -19.06 59.40 -83.20
N LYS A 440 -20.24 59.59 -83.78
CA LYS A 440 -20.63 60.86 -84.39
C LYS A 440 -20.78 61.98 -83.37
N LEU A 441 -21.32 61.70 -82.19
CA LEU A 441 -21.42 62.65 -81.08
C LEU A 441 -20.04 63.07 -80.58
N LEU A 442 -19.14 62.09 -80.39
CA LEU A 442 -17.76 62.32 -79.96
C LEU A 442 -16.99 63.12 -81.03
N ALA A 443 -17.12 62.76 -82.30
CA ALA A 443 -16.48 63.46 -83.40
C ALA A 443 -16.95 64.93 -83.49
N ALA A 444 -18.26 65.18 -83.37
CA ALA A 444 -18.81 66.53 -83.37
C ALA A 444 -18.34 67.35 -82.15
N ALA A 445 -18.23 66.72 -80.97
CA ALA A 445 -17.69 67.37 -79.77
C ALA A 445 -16.20 67.71 -79.92
N ILE A 446 -15.39 66.78 -80.41
CA ILE A 446 -13.96 66.98 -80.66
C ILE A 446 -13.75 68.09 -81.70
N GLU A 447 -14.50 68.07 -82.80
CA GLU A 447 -14.44 69.09 -83.85
C GLU A 447 -14.78 70.48 -83.28
N THR A 448 -15.83 70.57 -82.46
CA THR A 448 -16.26 71.83 -81.83
C THR A 448 -15.23 72.37 -80.83
N ILE A 449 -14.58 71.49 -80.07
CA ILE A 449 -13.50 71.88 -79.14
C ILE A 449 -12.25 72.31 -79.92
N ALA A 450 -11.86 71.55 -80.95
CA ALA A 450 -10.68 71.79 -81.78
C ALA A 450 -10.79 73.04 -82.66
N MET A 451 -12.01 73.47 -83.00
CA MET A 451 -12.25 74.70 -83.76
C MET A 451 -11.85 75.92 -82.94
N ASN A 452 -10.70 76.50 -83.29
CA ASN A 452 -10.12 77.65 -82.62
C ASN A 452 -10.95 78.92 -82.92
N ALA A 453 -11.31 79.65 -81.86
CA ALA A 453 -12.10 80.88 -81.95
C ALA A 453 -11.39 82.00 -82.74
N SER A 454 -10.08 81.88 -82.98
CA SER A 454 -9.35 82.79 -83.87
C SER A 454 -9.63 82.55 -85.37
N ASN A 455 -9.97 81.33 -85.78
CA ASN A 455 -10.18 80.98 -87.20
C ASN A 455 -11.51 81.52 -87.73
N THR A 456 -12.45 81.80 -86.84
CA THR A 456 -13.74 82.41 -87.15
C THR A 456 -13.58 83.94 -87.29
N LEU A 457 -12.75 84.58 -86.48
CA LEU A 457 -12.46 86.02 -86.56
C LEU A 457 -11.91 86.51 -87.91
N ASP A 458 -11.08 85.72 -88.59
CA ASP A 458 -10.31 86.16 -89.76
C ASP A 458 -11.08 86.08 -91.11
N LYS A 459 -12.30 85.54 -91.12
CA LYS A 459 -13.14 85.51 -92.33
C LYS A 459 -13.84 86.86 -92.52
N LYS A 460 -13.54 87.51 -93.64
CA LYS A 460 -14.11 88.78 -94.13
C LYS A 460 -15.63 88.70 -94.22
N HIS A 461 -16.34 89.06 -93.15
CA HIS A 461 -17.79 89.06 -93.08
C HIS A 461 -18.29 90.49 -92.94
N GLY A 462 -19.05 90.95 -93.96
CA GLY A 462 -20.29 91.73 -93.87
C GLY A 462 -20.35 93.08 -93.12
N ASP A 463 -19.41 93.43 -92.25
CA ASP A 463 -19.49 94.62 -91.38
C ASP A 463 -18.93 95.86 -92.09
N ASN A 464 -19.33 96.06 -93.34
CA ASN A 464 -19.08 97.31 -94.04
C ASN A 464 -20.06 98.35 -93.52
N ALA A 465 -19.55 99.42 -92.90
CA ALA A 465 -20.35 100.58 -92.53
C ALA A 465 -21.24 101.03 -93.71
N PRO A 466 -22.51 101.44 -93.49
CA PRO A 466 -23.51 101.63 -94.54
C PRO A 466 -23.09 102.55 -95.70
N LEU A 467 -22.14 103.46 -95.47
CA LEU A 467 -21.60 104.36 -96.51
C LEU A 467 -20.58 103.69 -97.44
N ILE A 468 -19.83 102.68 -96.96
CA ILE A 468 -18.81 101.96 -97.76
C ILE A 468 -19.49 100.96 -98.70
N GLY A 469 -20.63 100.39 -98.29
CA GLY A 469 -21.44 99.51 -99.15
C GLY A 469 -22.11 100.24 -100.32
N ILE A 470 -22.32 101.57 -100.23
CA ILE A 470 -22.85 102.38 -101.33
C ILE A 470 -21.74 102.67 -102.35
N PHE A 471 -20.54 103.03 -101.89
CA PHE A 471 -19.37 103.28 -102.76
C PHE A 471 -18.96 102.03 -103.58
N ASP A 472 -18.93 100.85 -102.97
CA ASP A 472 -18.58 99.61 -103.67
C ASP A 472 -19.65 99.18 -104.69
N LYS A 473 -20.91 99.56 -104.48
CA LYS A 473 -22.02 99.29 -105.41
C LYS A 473 -22.13 100.33 -106.54
N THR A 474 -21.66 101.56 -106.36
CA THR A 474 -21.69 102.62 -107.39
C THR A 474 -20.40 102.67 -108.22
N VAL A 475 -19.24 102.37 -107.65
CA VAL A 475 -17.95 102.29 -108.39
C VAL A 475 -17.87 101.05 -109.28
N ASN A 476 -18.51 99.94 -108.90
CA ASN A 476 -18.61 98.76 -109.77
C ASN A 476 -19.73 98.83 -110.82
N LYS A 477 -20.40 99.98 -111.00
CA LYS A 477 -21.58 100.10 -111.90
C LYS A 477 -21.63 101.32 -112.82
N LEU A 478 -20.57 102.11 -112.98
CA LEU A 478 -20.55 103.17 -114.02
C LEU A 478 -19.30 103.09 -114.92
N PRO A 479 -19.49 103.18 -116.26
CA PRO A 479 -18.47 102.92 -117.26
C PRO A 479 -17.48 104.09 -117.36
N PHE A 480 -16.18 103.80 -117.30
CA PHE A 480 -15.15 104.74 -117.72
C PHE A 480 -14.74 104.43 -119.17
N THR A 481 -15.34 105.15 -120.12
CA THR A 481 -14.62 105.64 -121.30
C THR A 481 -14.04 106.99 -120.90
N ASP A 482 -12.78 107.32 -121.18
CA ASP A 482 -12.27 107.95 -122.41
C ASP A 482 -10.84 108.47 -122.09
N PRO A 483 -9.96 108.85 -123.05
CA PRO A 483 -10.31 109.48 -124.32
C PRO A 483 -9.53 108.99 -125.56
N LYS A 484 -10.16 109.17 -126.72
CA LYS A 484 -9.57 109.12 -128.05
C LYS A 484 -8.25 109.91 -128.15
N GLU A 485 -7.28 109.31 -128.83
CA GLU A 485 -7.18 109.51 -130.28
C GLU A 485 -8.01 108.44 -131.01
#